data_AF-A0A7Y3P271-F1
#
_entry.id   AF-A0A7Y3P271-F1
#
_cell.length_a   1.000
_cell.length_b   1.000
_cell.length_c   1.000
_cell.angle_alpha   90.00
_cell.angle_beta   90.00
_cell.angle_gamma   90.00
#
_symmetry.space_group_name_H-M   'P 1'
#
loop_
_entity.id
_entity.type
_entity.pdbx_description
1 polymer ?
#
loop_
_entity_poly.entity_id
_entity_poly.type
_entity_poly.pdbx_seq_one_letter_code
_entity_poly.pdbx_strand_id
1 'polypeptide(L)'
;MSKIIPFCAVRPAPDKVSEVVSHSVEAYSKESINRKLKAGSNSFLQIIFAGKELKSGEKEMLKAIKQKFIDFRKRGIFEQEATPTIYVYRQIKDGQAHTGIIALASVEDYENGVIKIHEHTLEKRVEKLKDYLSVCDFNAEPVSIAYPHHNELDTFLSEKIKEHPLYDFTTDLVQHSV
;
A
#
# COMPACT_ATOMS: atom_id res chain seq x y z
N MET A 1 -7.25 -13.44 19.78
CA MET A 1 -7.36 -13.08 18.36
C MET A 1 -6.99 -11.61 18.26
N SER A 2 -6.16 -11.22 17.29
CA SER A 2 -5.74 -9.81 17.16
C SER A 2 -6.93 -8.89 16.89
N LYS A 3 -6.90 -7.68 17.43
CA LYS A 3 -7.90 -6.64 17.22
C LYS A 3 -7.68 -6.03 15.83
N ILE A 4 -8.66 -6.25 14.97
CA ILE A 4 -8.73 -5.68 13.61
C ILE A 4 -9.57 -4.40 13.66
N ILE A 5 -9.03 -3.32 13.10
CA ILE A 5 -9.59 -1.96 13.24
C ILE A 5 -9.82 -1.36 11.84
N PRO A 6 -11.04 -0.87 11.52
CA PRO A 6 -11.31 -0.14 10.28
C PRO A 6 -10.57 1.19 10.26
N PHE A 7 -10.28 1.72 9.08
CA PHE A 7 -9.56 2.99 8.94
C PHE A 7 -10.02 3.80 7.74
N CYS A 8 -9.78 5.12 7.78
CA CYS A 8 -10.09 6.00 6.66
C CYS A 8 -8.88 6.03 5.71
N ALA A 9 -8.85 5.12 4.73
CA ALA A 9 -7.73 5.04 3.79
C ALA A 9 -7.63 6.29 2.90
N VAL A 10 -6.41 6.61 2.49
CA VAL A 10 -6.17 7.45 1.30
C VAL A 10 -5.83 6.51 0.16
N ARG A 11 -6.71 6.42 -0.82
CA ARG A 11 -6.65 5.43 -1.91
C ARG A 11 -6.75 6.12 -3.27
N PRO A 12 -6.32 5.48 -4.37
CA PRO A 12 -6.51 6.06 -5.71
C PRO A 12 -7.99 6.33 -6.03
N ALA A 13 -8.27 7.34 -6.85
CA ALA A 13 -9.59 7.44 -7.46
C ALA A 13 -9.83 6.20 -8.35
N PRO A 14 -11.05 5.63 -8.41
CA PRO A 14 -11.34 4.41 -9.17
C PRO A 14 -10.90 4.46 -10.63
N ASP A 15 -11.05 5.61 -11.28
CA ASP A 15 -10.65 5.85 -12.68
C ASP A 15 -9.13 5.96 -12.88
N LYS A 16 -8.34 6.07 -11.80
CA LYS A 16 -6.89 6.33 -11.85
C LYS A 16 -6.05 5.20 -11.27
N VAL A 17 -6.66 4.18 -10.68
CA VAL A 17 -5.95 3.10 -9.96
C VAL A 17 -4.85 2.45 -10.81
N SER A 18 -5.14 2.13 -12.08
CA SER A 18 -4.20 1.50 -13.00
C SER A 18 -3.00 2.37 -13.36
N GLU A 19 -3.13 3.70 -13.30
CA GLU A 19 -2.04 4.64 -13.52
C GLU A 19 -1.16 4.83 -12.29
N VAL A 20 -1.78 4.74 -11.09
CA VAL A 20 -1.11 4.99 -9.81
C VAL A 20 -0.25 3.82 -9.37
N VAL A 21 -0.67 2.59 -9.62
CA VAL A 21 0.01 1.39 -9.15
C VAL A 21 1.48 1.35 -9.58
N SER A 22 2.34 0.91 -8.67
CA SER A 22 3.75 0.60 -8.92
C SER A 22 4.16 -0.66 -8.18
N HIS A 23 5.11 -1.39 -8.74
CA HIS A 23 5.81 -2.48 -8.06
C HIS A 23 6.81 -1.92 -7.05
N SER A 24 7.43 -2.82 -6.28
CA SER A 24 8.63 -2.48 -5.52
C SER A 24 9.66 -1.84 -6.44
N VAL A 25 10.35 -0.82 -5.94
CA VAL A 25 11.41 -0.11 -6.68
C VAL A 25 12.47 -1.09 -7.22
N GLU A 26 12.74 -2.16 -6.47
CA GLU A 26 13.73 -3.19 -6.80
C GLU A 26 13.34 -4.02 -8.03
N ALA A 27 12.05 -4.06 -8.38
CA ALA A 27 11.56 -4.77 -9.57
C ALA A 27 11.83 -4.00 -10.88
N TYR A 28 12.24 -2.73 -10.81
CA TYR A 28 12.45 -1.90 -11.99
C TYR A 28 13.93 -1.75 -12.35
N SER A 29 14.22 -1.74 -13.65
CA SER A 29 15.49 -1.22 -14.14
C SER A 29 15.55 0.31 -14.00
N LYS A 30 16.76 0.86 -13.84
CA LYS A 30 16.98 2.32 -13.79
C LYS A 30 16.41 3.05 -15.01
N GLU A 31 16.53 2.44 -16.19
CA GLU A 31 15.97 2.96 -17.44
C GLU A 31 14.45 3.01 -17.41
N SER A 32 13.80 1.96 -16.90
CA SER A 32 12.34 1.89 -16.76
C SER A 32 11.83 2.98 -15.82
N ILE A 33 12.47 3.16 -14.66
CA ILE A 33 12.15 4.25 -13.73
C ILE A 33 12.28 5.61 -14.43
N ASN A 34 13.41 5.89 -15.06
CA ASN A 34 13.64 7.18 -15.71
C ASN A 34 12.62 7.44 -16.83
N ARG A 35 12.22 6.41 -17.59
CA ARG A 35 11.17 6.52 -18.61
C ARG A 35 9.82 6.86 -17.99
N LYS A 36 9.40 6.15 -16.93
CA LYS A 36 8.14 6.41 -16.22
C LYS A 36 8.09 7.80 -15.58
N LEU A 37 9.23 8.27 -15.05
CA LEU A 37 9.35 9.61 -14.48
C LEU A 37 9.21 10.70 -15.55
N LYS A 38 9.94 10.58 -16.67
CA LYS A 38 9.88 11.52 -17.80
C LYS A 38 8.51 11.56 -18.48
N ALA A 39 7.80 10.44 -18.53
CA ALA A 39 6.47 10.36 -19.13
C ALA A 39 5.40 11.14 -18.33
N GLY A 40 5.69 11.62 -17.12
CA GLY A 40 4.74 12.38 -16.32
C GLY A 40 3.51 11.57 -15.87
N SER A 41 3.63 10.23 -15.84
CA SER A 41 2.56 9.33 -15.40
C SER A 41 2.09 9.64 -13.98
N ASN A 42 0.84 9.31 -13.64
CA ASN A 42 0.33 9.39 -12.26
C ASN A 42 0.84 8.23 -11.37
N SER A 43 1.91 7.53 -11.78
CA SER A 43 2.48 6.41 -11.01
C SER A 43 2.99 6.86 -9.66
N PHE A 44 2.82 6.01 -8.64
CA PHE A 44 3.35 6.21 -7.30
C PHE A 44 4.87 6.38 -7.28
N LEU A 45 5.58 5.92 -8.32
CA LEU A 45 7.01 6.21 -8.51
C LEU A 45 7.30 7.72 -8.57
N GLN A 46 6.39 8.55 -9.07
CA GLN A 46 6.56 10.01 -9.05
C GLN A 46 6.65 10.55 -7.63
N ILE A 47 5.95 9.91 -6.68
CA ILE A 47 5.96 10.29 -5.27
C ILE A 47 7.25 9.80 -4.63
N ILE A 48 7.59 8.51 -4.79
CA ILE A 48 8.82 7.91 -4.23
C ILE A 48 10.07 8.66 -4.69
N PHE A 49 10.13 9.08 -5.96
CA PHE A 49 11.30 9.73 -6.54
C PHE A 49 11.25 11.26 -6.57
N ALA A 50 10.25 11.89 -5.93
CA ALA A 50 10.09 13.35 -5.96
C ALA A 50 11.33 14.13 -5.47
N GLY A 51 12.10 13.55 -4.54
CA GLY A 51 13.32 14.14 -3.99
C GLY A 51 14.63 13.71 -4.67
N LYS A 52 14.59 12.81 -5.68
CA LYS A 52 15.78 12.13 -6.22
C LYS A 52 16.85 13.08 -6.77
N GLU A 53 16.43 14.19 -7.37
CA GLU A 53 17.34 15.15 -8.03
C GLU A 53 17.86 16.22 -7.06
N LEU A 54 17.35 16.27 -5.83
CA LEU A 54 17.80 17.23 -4.84
C LEU A 54 19.20 16.85 -4.35
N LYS A 55 20.14 17.79 -4.44
CA LYS A 55 21.50 17.66 -3.88
C LYS A 55 21.53 17.84 -2.34
N SER A 56 20.36 17.89 -1.71
CA SER A 56 20.17 18.14 -0.27
C SER A 56 20.20 16.84 0.54
N GLY A 57 20.04 16.95 1.87
CA GLY A 57 19.99 15.79 2.77
C GLY A 57 18.72 14.96 2.64
N GLU A 58 18.71 13.81 3.33
CA GLU A 58 17.60 12.84 3.35
C GLU A 58 16.27 13.47 3.80
N LYS A 59 16.31 14.40 4.77
CA LYS A 59 15.12 15.10 5.28
C LYS A 59 14.43 15.94 4.21
N GLU A 60 15.19 16.65 3.38
CA GLU A 60 14.65 17.43 2.26
C GLU A 60 14.06 16.52 1.18
N MET A 61 14.66 15.35 0.93
CA MET A 61 14.09 14.35 0.03
C MET A 61 12.74 13.85 0.53
N LEU A 62 12.62 13.51 1.82
CA LEU A 62 11.36 13.07 2.43
C LEU A 62 10.29 14.17 2.39
N LYS A 63 10.66 15.44 2.60
CA LYS A 63 9.72 16.57 2.43
C LYS A 63 9.22 16.69 0.99
N ALA A 64 10.07 16.46 -0.01
CA ALA A 64 9.65 16.46 -1.41
C ALA A 64 8.66 15.31 -1.71
N ILE A 65 8.89 14.11 -1.14
CA ILE A 65 7.96 12.98 -1.21
C ILE A 65 6.61 13.37 -0.61
N LYS A 66 6.59 13.94 0.60
CA LYS A 66 5.36 14.44 1.26
C LYS A 66 4.62 15.44 0.38
N GLN A 67 5.34 16.42 -0.15
CA GLN A 67 4.73 17.47 -0.96
C GLN A 67 4.11 16.88 -2.22
N LYS A 68 4.79 15.95 -2.89
CA LYS A 68 4.27 15.28 -4.09
C LYS A 68 3.02 14.46 -3.79
N PHE A 69 2.97 13.77 -2.64
CA PHE A 69 1.78 13.06 -2.19
C PHE A 69 0.60 14.02 -1.96
N ILE A 70 0.83 15.17 -1.30
CA ILE A 70 -0.19 16.21 -1.11
C ILE A 70 -0.67 16.75 -2.45
N ASP A 71 0.22 16.98 -3.40
CA ASP A 71 -0.14 17.45 -4.74
C ASP A 71 -1.01 16.44 -5.49
N PHE A 72 -0.73 15.14 -5.33
CA PHE A 72 -1.57 14.08 -5.90
C PHE A 72 -2.98 14.09 -5.31
N ARG A 73 -3.11 14.28 -3.98
CA ARG A 73 -4.40 14.44 -3.33
C ARG A 73 -5.16 15.66 -3.85
N LYS A 74 -4.49 16.82 -3.97
CA LYS A 74 -5.08 18.06 -4.52
C LYS A 74 -5.55 17.91 -5.96
N ARG A 75 -4.88 17.08 -6.76
CA ARG A 75 -5.26 16.76 -8.15
C ARG A 75 -6.36 15.71 -8.25
N GLY A 76 -6.90 15.23 -7.12
CA GLY A 76 -7.90 14.16 -7.09
C GLY A 76 -7.37 12.82 -7.61
N ILE A 77 -6.06 12.58 -7.56
CA ILE A 77 -5.49 11.26 -7.89
C ILE A 77 -5.75 10.29 -6.75
N PHE A 78 -5.71 10.80 -5.52
CA PHE A 78 -6.14 10.07 -4.35
C PHE A 78 -7.37 10.72 -3.73
N GLU A 79 -8.21 9.87 -3.16
CA GLU A 79 -9.39 10.20 -2.39
C GLU A 79 -9.23 9.66 -0.98
N GLN A 80 -9.83 10.33 0.00
CA GLN A 80 -9.85 9.87 1.38
C GLN A 80 -11.24 9.34 1.71
N GLU A 81 -11.30 8.18 2.37
CA GLU A 81 -12.58 7.65 2.85
C GLU A 81 -13.20 8.57 3.90
N ALA A 82 -14.51 8.77 3.78
CA ALA A 82 -15.29 9.54 4.75
C ALA A 82 -15.51 8.79 6.07
N THR A 83 -15.55 7.46 6.01
CA THR A 83 -15.82 6.58 7.16
C THR A 83 -14.75 5.52 7.29
N PRO A 84 -14.44 5.05 8.51
CA PRO A 84 -13.55 3.92 8.70
C PRO A 84 -14.07 2.67 7.97
N THR A 85 -13.21 2.05 7.16
CA THR A 85 -13.56 0.91 6.30
C THR A 85 -12.54 -0.22 6.46
N ILE A 86 -13.01 -1.45 6.23
CA ILE A 86 -12.18 -2.66 6.06
C ILE A 86 -12.34 -3.10 4.60
N TYR A 87 -11.25 -3.51 3.96
CA TYR A 87 -11.28 -3.94 2.57
C TYR A 87 -11.07 -5.45 2.46
N VAL A 88 -11.78 -6.07 1.52
CA VAL A 88 -11.47 -7.42 1.06
C VAL A 88 -10.59 -7.28 -0.17
N TYR A 89 -9.39 -7.83 -0.13
CA TYR A 89 -8.45 -7.76 -1.24
C TYR A 89 -8.23 -9.14 -1.82
N ARG A 90 -8.36 -9.25 -3.14
CA ARG A 90 -8.12 -10.47 -3.89
C ARG A 90 -7.09 -10.24 -4.97
N GLN A 91 -6.13 -11.16 -5.07
CA GLN A 91 -5.19 -11.22 -6.18
C GLN A 91 -5.26 -12.58 -6.87
N ILE A 92 -5.20 -12.60 -8.20
CA ILE A 92 -5.05 -13.82 -8.98
C ILE A 92 -3.72 -13.76 -9.72
N LYS A 93 -2.84 -14.71 -9.43
CA LYS A 93 -1.54 -14.85 -10.08
C LYS A 93 -1.34 -16.32 -10.45
N ASP A 94 -0.90 -16.57 -11.68
CA ASP A 94 -0.63 -17.93 -12.19
C ASP A 94 -1.82 -18.90 -11.97
N GLY A 95 -3.05 -18.39 -12.13
CA GLY A 95 -4.29 -19.14 -11.92
C GLY A 95 -4.68 -19.37 -10.45
N GLN A 96 -3.86 -18.93 -9.49
CA GLN A 96 -4.13 -19.09 -8.06
C GLN A 96 -4.68 -17.80 -7.46
N ALA A 97 -5.82 -17.90 -6.78
CA ALA A 97 -6.46 -16.80 -6.10
C ALA A 97 -6.06 -16.73 -4.62
N HIS A 98 -5.65 -15.56 -4.17
CA HIS A 98 -5.38 -15.27 -2.76
C HIS A 98 -6.31 -14.14 -2.32
N THR A 99 -7.11 -14.39 -1.30
CA THR A 99 -8.07 -13.41 -0.74
C THR A 99 -7.70 -13.14 0.70
N GLY A 100 -7.73 -11.88 1.10
CA GLY A 100 -7.45 -11.46 2.47
C GLY A 100 -8.16 -10.16 2.81
N ILE A 101 -7.84 -9.66 4.01
CA ILE A 101 -8.42 -8.43 4.54
C ILE A 101 -7.33 -7.38 4.69
N ILE A 102 -7.62 -6.14 4.29
CA ILE A 102 -6.79 -4.98 4.59
C ILE A 102 -7.49 -4.17 5.69
N ALA A 103 -6.80 -4.03 6.82
CA ALA A 103 -7.25 -3.32 8.00
C ALA A 103 -6.04 -2.95 8.87
N LEU A 104 -6.27 -2.16 9.91
CA LEU A 104 -5.26 -1.93 10.94
C LEU A 104 -5.28 -3.07 11.96
N ALA A 105 -4.11 -3.35 12.55
CA ALA A 105 -3.95 -4.29 13.65
C ALA A 105 -3.36 -3.56 14.88
N SER A 106 -3.69 -4.05 16.09
CA SER A 106 -3.19 -3.44 17.32
C SER A 106 -1.69 -3.67 17.51
N VAL A 107 -0.95 -2.60 17.81
CA VAL A 107 0.46 -2.68 18.23
C VAL A 107 0.58 -3.42 19.57
N GLU A 108 -0.38 -3.24 20.47
CA GLU A 108 -0.41 -3.95 21.75
C GLU A 108 -0.53 -5.48 21.56
N ASP A 109 -1.26 -5.94 20.54
CA ASP A 109 -1.35 -7.37 20.22
C ASP A 109 -0.03 -7.91 19.68
N TYR A 110 0.78 -7.08 19.01
CA TYR A 110 2.13 -7.43 18.60
C TYR A 110 3.08 -7.52 19.81
N GLU A 111 3.06 -6.52 20.69
CA GLU A 111 3.90 -6.47 21.90
C GLU A 111 3.59 -7.63 22.87
N ASN A 112 2.31 -7.99 23.00
CA ASN A 112 1.86 -9.10 23.84
C ASN A 112 1.97 -10.47 23.15
N GLY A 113 2.52 -10.54 21.93
CA GLY A 113 2.75 -11.80 21.22
C GLY A 113 1.48 -12.51 20.73
N VAL A 114 0.34 -11.81 20.63
CA VAL A 114 -0.88 -12.27 19.97
C VAL A 114 -0.66 -12.31 18.45
N ILE A 115 -0.05 -11.26 17.89
CA ILE A 115 0.52 -11.28 16.54
C ILE A 115 1.92 -11.86 16.65
N LYS A 116 2.22 -12.91 15.87
CA LYS A 116 3.53 -13.56 15.89
C LYS A 116 4.52 -12.81 15.00
N ILE A 117 5.73 -12.65 15.51
CA ILE A 117 6.86 -12.08 14.77
C ILE A 117 7.30 -13.10 13.72
N HIS A 118 7.37 -12.68 12.45
CA HIS A 118 7.77 -13.54 11.33
C HIS A 118 9.21 -13.29 10.86
N GLU A 119 9.81 -12.16 11.25
CA GLU A 119 11.22 -11.82 10.95
C GLU A 119 11.81 -10.84 11.97
N HIS A 120 13.14 -10.85 12.13
CA HIS A 120 13.86 -9.83 12.88
C HIS A 120 14.21 -8.65 11.97
N THR A 121 13.96 -7.42 12.43
CA THR A 121 14.24 -6.21 11.66
C THR A 121 15.69 -5.75 11.81
N LEU A 122 16.28 -5.24 10.73
CA LEU A 122 17.59 -4.58 10.77
C LEU A 122 17.43 -3.16 11.33
N GLU A 123 18.16 -2.81 12.39
CA GLU A 123 18.09 -1.49 13.08
C GLU A 123 18.17 -0.31 12.10
N LYS A 124 19.10 -0.36 11.14
CA LYS A 124 19.24 0.67 10.09
C LYS A 124 18.00 0.84 9.23
N ARG A 125 17.23 -0.24 8.98
CA ARG A 125 15.96 -0.15 8.22
C ARG A 125 14.85 0.44 9.09
N VAL A 126 14.83 0.12 10.40
CA VAL A 126 13.86 0.65 11.36
C VAL A 126 13.99 2.17 11.48
N GLU A 127 15.20 2.70 11.70
CA GLU A 127 15.40 4.14 11.82
C GLU A 127 15.03 4.89 10.54
N LYS A 128 15.37 4.34 9.37
CA LYS A 128 14.95 4.91 8.08
C LYS A 128 13.44 4.96 7.92
N LEU A 129 12.75 3.88 8.28
CA LEU A 129 11.29 3.83 8.18
C LEU A 129 10.63 4.79 9.18
N LYS A 130 11.18 4.92 10.38
CA LYS A 130 10.74 5.89 11.40
C LYS A 130 10.87 7.33 10.91
N ASP A 131 12.02 7.69 10.33
CA ASP A 131 12.22 9.02 9.75
C ASP A 131 11.26 9.28 8.58
N TYR A 132 11.09 8.27 7.71
CA TYR A 132 10.12 8.32 6.62
C TYR A 132 8.70 8.58 7.14
N LEU A 133 8.20 7.77 8.07
CA LEU A 133 6.86 7.92 8.64
C LEU A 133 6.70 9.26 9.36
N SER A 134 7.72 9.70 10.11
CA SER A 134 7.70 10.98 10.83
C SER A 134 7.61 12.19 9.90
N VAL A 135 8.23 12.14 8.71
CA VAL A 135 8.23 13.26 7.77
C VAL A 135 7.07 13.15 6.80
N CYS A 136 6.94 12.01 6.10
CA CYS A 136 5.98 11.80 5.03
C CYS A 136 4.54 11.68 5.55
N ASP A 137 4.35 11.16 6.77
CA ASP A 137 3.04 11.08 7.43
C ASP A 137 2.02 10.22 6.64
N PHE A 138 2.51 9.16 6.00
CA PHE A 138 1.70 8.09 5.41
C PHE A 138 2.52 6.80 5.37
N ASN A 139 1.84 5.65 5.38
CA ASN A 139 2.44 4.35 5.09
C ASN A 139 1.85 3.80 3.78
N ALA A 140 2.71 3.31 2.90
CA ALA A 140 2.33 2.71 1.62
C ALA A 140 2.62 1.20 1.56
N GLU A 141 3.21 0.62 2.61
CA GLU A 141 3.62 -0.78 2.65
C GLU A 141 2.85 -1.52 3.76
N PRO A 142 1.80 -2.30 3.42
CA PRO A 142 1.10 -3.13 4.39
C PRO A 142 1.96 -4.34 4.80
N VAL A 143 1.77 -4.80 6.04
CA VAL A 143 2.40 -6.03 6.53
C VAL A 143 1.45 -7.21 6.28
N SER A 144 1.97 -8.26 5.65
CA SER A 144 1.20 -9.49 5.44
C SER A 144 1.17 -10.33 6.72
N ILE A 145 -0.02 -10.68 7.19
CA ILE A 145 -0.24 -11.50 8.39
C ILE A 145 -1.12 -12.68 7.99
N ALA A 146 -0.72 -13.88 8.39
CA ALA A 146 -1.54 -15.08 8.27
C ALA A 146 -2.33 -15.33 9.56
N TYR A 147 -3.53 -15.89 9.44
CA TYR A 147 -4.37 -16.29 10.56
C TYR A 147 -4.81 -17.76 10.40
N PRO A 148 -5.13 -18.46 11.50
CA PRO A 148 -5.65 -19.82 11.43
C PRO A 148 -6.95 -19.88 10.63
N HIS A 149 -7.16 -20.99 9.93
CA HIS A 149 -8.39 -21.24 9.16
C HIS A 149 -9.67 -20.94 9.97
N HIS A 150 -10.63 -20.23 9.36
CA HIS A 150 -11.86 -19.81 10.04
C HIS A 150 -13.05 -19.86 9.08
N ASN A 151 -13.83 -20.95 9.12
CA ASN A 151 -14.90 -21.26 8.16
C ASN A 151 -15.91 -20.12 7.93
N GLU A 152 -16.35 -19.43 8.99
CA GLU A 152 -17.30 -18.32 8.84
C GLU A 152 -16.69 -17.14 8.08
N LEU A 153 -15.39 -16.90 8.27
CA LEU A 153 -14.67 -15.83 7.60
C LEU A 153 -14.45 -16.19 6.14
N ASP A 154 -14.08 -17.44 5.84
CA ASP A 154 -13.92 -17.91 4.47
C ASP A 154 -15.24 -17.84 3.69
N THR A 155 -16.34 -18.21 4.37
CA THR A 155 -17.69 -18.09 3.79
C THR A 155 -18.00 -16.62 3.51
N PHE A 156 -17.79 -15.73 4.48
CA PHE A 156 -17.99 -14.28 4.31
C PHE A 156 -17.16 -13.71 3.16
N LEU A 157 -15.86 -14.04 3.09
CA LEU A 157 -14.97 -13.59 2.03
C LEU A 157 -15.42 -14.13 0.66
N SER A 158 -15.84 -15.39 0.59
CA SER A 158 -16.31 -16.01 -0.65
C SER A 158 -17.59 -15.38 -1.21
N GLU A 159 -18.48 -14.89 -0.35
CA GLU A 159 -19.66 -14.13 -0.76
C GLU A 159 -19.30 -12.69 -1.14
N LYS A 160 -18.41 -12.05 -0.36
CA LYS A 160 -18.01 -10.66 -0.62
C LYS A 160 -17.33 -10.46 -1.96
N ILE A 161 -16.48 -11.40 -2.39
CA ILE A 161 -15.80 -11.30 -3.69
C ILE A 161 -16.73 -11.45 -4.91
N LYS A 162 -18.02 -11.80 -4.71
CA LYS A 162 -19.02 -11.84 -5.79
C LYS A 162 -19.68 -10.47 -6.03
N GLU A 163 -19.53 -9.53 -5.10
CA GLU A 163 -20.01 -8.16 -5.25
C GLU A 163 -19.16 -7.39 -6.27
N HIS A 164 -19.69 -6.28 -6.80
CA HIS A 164 -18.93 -5.44 -7.72
C HIS A 164 -17.76 -4.79 -6.95
N PRO A 165 -16.51 -5.02 -7.33
CA PRO A 165 -15.37 -4.50 -6.60
C PRO A 165 -15.21 -2.98 -6.82
N LEU A 166 -14.59 -2.31 -5.87
CA LEU A 166 -14.16 -0.92 -6.00
C LEU A 166 -13.08 -0.79 -7.08
N TYR A 167 -12.16 -1.77 -7.13
CA TYR A 167 -11.13 -1.85 -8.16
C TYR A 167 -11.15 -3.22 -8.81
N ASP A 168 -10.98 -3.28 -10.13
CA ASP A 168 -10.68 -4.51 -10.87
C ASP A 168 -9.72 -4.19 -12.01
N PHE A 169 -8.45 -4.55 -11.84
CA PHE A 169 -7.41 -4.22 -12.81
C PHE A 169 -6.31 -5.28 -12.83
N THR A 170 -5.57 -5.33 -13.94
CA THR A 170 -4.47 -6.26 -14.14
C THR A 170 -3.17 -5.51 -14.32
N THR A 171 -2.13 -5.93 -13.61
CA THR A 171 -0.76 -5.46 -13.80
C THR A 171 0.20 -6.66 -13.77
N ASP A 172 1.11 -6.74 -14.73
CA ASP A 172 2.12 -7.81 -14.82
C ASP A 172 1.54 -9.24 -14.69
N LEU A 173 0.44 -9.50 -15.41
CA LEU A 173 -0.29 -10.78 -15.39
C LEU A 173 -0.91 -11.15 -14.04
N VAL A 174 -0.95 -10.22 -13.09
CA VAL A 174 -1.67 -10.36 -11.81
C VAL A 174 -2.94 -9.54 -11.87
N GLN A 175 -4.08 -10.18 -11.65
CA GLN A 175 -5.36 -9.49 -11.48
C GLN A 175 -5.53 -9.09 -10.01
N HIS A 176 -6.00 -7.88 -9.78
CA HIS A 176 -6.23 -7.29 -8.48
C HIS A 176 -7.68 -6.83 -8.37
N SER A 177 -8.35 -7.23 -7.29
CA SER A 177 -9.70 -6.77 -6.95
C SER A 177 -9.78 -6.34 -5.49
N VAL A 178 -10.44 -5.21 -5.22
CA VAL A 178 -10.66 -4.64 -3.86
C VAL A 178 -12.13 -4.35 -3.67
#